data_AF-A0AAV2P556-F1
#
_entry.id   AF-A0AAV2P556-F1
#
_cell.length_a   1.000
_cell.length_b   1.000
_cell.length_c   1.000
_cell.angle_alpha   90.00
_cell.angle_beta   90.00
_cell.angle_gamma   90.00
#
_symmetry.space_group_name_H-M   'P 1'
#
loop_
_entity.id
_entity.type
_entity.pdbx_description
1 polymer ?
#
loop_
_entity_poly.entity_id
_entity_poly.type
_entity_poly.pdbx_seq_one_letter_code
_entity_poly.pdbx_strand_id
1 'polypeptide(L)'
;MERRKDSLRNLFQDLGCKVESDAVLDKCFELCESYNVDVEKLTELWLTFCVNNNSDIDPTLATLVKMENAVLKKDYKLHDSTMENNANKNQSTMDKQGFSANRNTENDDMLSMYGCAETRPPKVSF
;
A
#
# COMPACT_ATOMS: atom_id res chain seq x y z
N MET A 1 10.30 20.62 -13.71
CA MET A 1 10.18 19.19 -14.06
C MET A 1 11.35 18.40 -13.51
N GLU A 2 12.59 18.78 -13.83
CA GLU A 2 13.82 18.10 -13.37
C GLU A 2 13.85 17.75 -11.88
N ARG A 3 13.65 18.74 -11.00
CA ARG A 3 13.62 18.52 -9.54
C ARG A 3 12.62 17.44 -9.08
N ARG A 4 11.48 17.29 -9.76
CA ARG A 4 10.49 16.24 -9.41
C ARG A 4 11.00 14.85 -9.80
N LYS A 5 11.66 14.74 -10.96
CA LYS A 5 12.27 13.50 -11.43
C LYS A 5 13.40 13.06 -10.50
N ASP A 6 14.26 13.99 -10.08
CA ASP A 6 15.30 13.71 -9.08
C ASP A 6 14.72 13.20 -7.76
N SER A 7 13.65 13.84 -7.25
CA SER A 7 12.98 13.37 -6.03
C SER A 7 12.42 11.96 -6.17
N LEU A 8 11.75 11.66 -7.29
CA LEU A 8 11.21 10.33 -7.54
C LEU A 8 12.32 9.28 -7.68
N ARG A 9 13.41 9.63 -8.37
CA ARG A 9 14.58 8.77 -8.53
C ARG A 9 15.22 8.46 -7.18
N ASN A 10 15.39 9.47 -6.33
CA ASN A 10 15.91 9.29 -4.97
C ASN A 10 14.99 8.39 -4.14
N LEU A 11 13.67 8.57 -4.22
CA LEU A 11 12.70 7.71 -3.54
C LEU A 11 12.86 6.23 -3.97
N PHE A 12 12.99 5.97 -5.28
CA PHE A 12 13.26 4.62 -5.77
C PHE A 12 14.60 4.06 -5.27
N GLN A 13 15.65 4.89 -5.23
CA GLN A 13 16.96 4.49 -4.71
C GLN A 13 16.92 4.17 -3.21
N ASP A 14 16.18 4.94 -2.42
CA ASP A 14 15.98 4.70 -0.98
C ASP A 14 15.26 3.35 -0.74
N LEU A 15 14.41 2.94 -1.68
CA LEU A 15 13.74 1.65 -1.70
C LEU A 15 14.60 0.52 -2.29
N GLY A 16 15.83 0.81 -2.71
CA GLY A 16 16.77 -0.15 -3.30
C GLY A 16 16.57 -0.42 -4.79
N CYS A 17 15.72 0.34 -5.47
CA CYS A 17 15.49 0.25 -6.92
C CYS A 17 16.50 1.10 -7.69
N LYS A 18 16.96 0.61 -8.84
CA LYS A 18 17.83 1.36 -9.77
C LYS A 18 17.00 1.87 -10.95
N VAL A 19 16.86 3.19 -11.03
CA VAL A 19 16.17 3.86 -12.15
C VAL A 19 17.15 4.75 -12.88
N GLU A 20 17.61 4.30 -14.05
CA GLU A 20 18.55 5.05 -14.89
C GLU A 20 17.83 5.89 -15.96
N SER A 21 16.68 5.42 -16.42
CA SER A 21 15.95 6.00 -17.55
C SER A 21 14.88 7.00 -17.10
N ASP A 22 14.98 8.23 -17.61
CA ASP A 22 13.98 9.27 -17.37
C ASP A 22 12.61 8.93 -17.94
N ALA A 23 12.55 8.10 -19.00
CA ALA A 23 11.28 7.66 -19.56
C ALA A 23 10.46 6.82 -18.56
N VAL A 24 11.13 6.07 -17.67
CA VAL A 24 10.46 5.31 -16.60
C VAL A 24 9.87 6.28 -15.58
N LEU A 25 10.61 7.33 -15.22
CA LEU A 25 10.13 8.37 -14.29
C LEU A 25 8.95 9.13 -14.89
N ASP A 26 9.03 9.53 -16.16
CA ASP A 26 7.93 10.15 -16.88
C ASP A 26 6.69 9.26 -16.87
N LYS A 27 6.86 7.95 -17.09
CA LYS A 27 5.74 7.02 -17.06
C LYS A 27 5.09 6.92 -15.67
N CYS A 28 5.87 6.96 -14.60
CA CYS A 28 5.34 7.01 -13.25
C CYS A 28 4.48 8.27 -13.03
N PHE A 29 4.95 9.44 -13.48
CA PHE A 29 4.14 10.67 -13.38
C PHE A 29 2.87 10.60 -14.22
N GLU A 30 2.92 10.04 -15.43
CA GLU A 30 1.73 9.81 -16.24
C GLU A 30 0.71 8.93 -15.50
N LEU A 31 1.15 7.86 -14.84
CA LEU A 31 0.27 6.99 -14.06
C LEU A 31 -0.31 7.72 -12.84
N CYS A 32 0.50 8.51 -12.15
CA CYS A 32 0.05 9.37 -11.06
C CYS A 32 -1.08 10.32 -11.50
N GLU A 33 -0.87 11.03 -12.61
CA GLU A 33 -1.86 11.96 -13.14
C GLU A 33 -3.11 11.24 -13.70
N SER A 34 -2.92 10.12 -14.40
CA SER A 34 -4.01 9.36 -15.04
C SER A 34 -4.95 8.68 -14.04
N TYR A 35 -4.44 8.26 -12.89
CA TYR A 35 -5.23 7.56 -11.87
C TYR A 35 -5.45 8.40 -10.61
N ASN A 36 -5.01 9.66 -10.63
CA ASN A 36 -5.05 10.58 -9.50
C ASN A 36 -4.46 9.93 -8.22
N VAL A 37 -3.29 9.31 -8.38
CA VAL A 37 -2.53 8.68 -7.29
C VAL A 37 -1.24 9.44 -7.04
N ASP A 38 -0.92 9.66 -5.77
CA ASP A 38 0.33 10.31 -5.40
C ASP A 38 1.53 9.40 -5.68
N VAL A 39 2.70 10.03 -5.83
CA VAL A 39 3.98 9.34 -6.07
C VAL A 39 4.25 8.27 -5.00
N GLU A 40 4.10 8.61 -3.72
CA GLU A 40 4.32 7.69 -2.61
C GLU A 40 3.41 6.47 -2.71
N LYS A 41 2.14 6.69 -3.07
CA LYS A 41 1.17 5.62 -3.24
C LYS A 41 1.51 4.74 -4.45
N LEU A 42 1.94 5.34 -5.55
CA LEU A 42 2.38 4.61 -6.73
C LEU A 42 3.58 3.71 -6.40
N THR A 43 4.58 4.22 -5.66
CA THR A 43 5.73 3.41 -5.23
C THR A 43 5.33 2.24 -4.31
N GLU A 44 4.39 2.45 -3.39
CA GLU A 44 3.86 1.37 -2.55
C GLU A 44 3.16 0.28 -3.38
N LEU A 45 2.33 0.69 -4.34
CA LEU A 45 1.66 -0.22 -5.27
C LEU A 45 2.67 -0.97 -6.14
N TRP A 46 3.72 -0.30 -6.60
CA TRP A 46 4.82 -0.91 -7.35
C TRP A 46 5.50 -2.02 -6.55
N LEU A 47 5.91 -1.74 -5.31
CA LEU A 47 6.55 -2.73 -4.45
C LEU A 47 5.64 -3.92 -4.17
N THR A 48 4.36 -3.65 -3.85
CA THR A 48 3.36 -4.71 -3.64
C THR A 48 3.19 -5.57 -4.90
N PHE A 49 3.17 -4.95 -6.08
CA PHE A 49 3.11 -5.66 -7.35
C PHE A 49 4.35 -6.53 -7.57
N CYS A 50 5.56 -6.02 -7.31
CA CYS A 50 6.79 -6.79 -7.45
C CYS A 50 6.80 -8.02 -6.54
N VAL A 51 6.40 -7.86 -5.27
CA VAL A 51 6.30 -8.95 -4.30
C VAL A 51 5.30 -10.01 -4.78
N ASN A 52 4.12 -9.60 -5.22
CA ASN A 52 3.06 -10.52 -5.63
C ASN A 52 3.39 -11.28 -6.93
N ASN A 53 4.18 -10.68 -7.82
CA ASN A 53 4.48 -11.23 -9.14
C ASN A 53 5.91 -11.77 -9.27
N ASN A 54 6.68 -11.83 -8.16
CA ASN A 54 8.11 -12.15 -8.14
C ASN A 54 8.89 -11.41 -9.24
N SER A 55 8.50 -10.16 -9.49
CA SER A 55 9.11 -9.32 -10.53
C SER A 55 10.33 -8.61 -9.99
N ASP A 56 11.20 -8.19 -10.89
CA ASP A 56 12.35 -7.36 -10.53
C ASP A 56 11.89 -6.07 -9.84
N ILE A 57 12.70 -5.61 -8.89
CA ILE A 57 12.43 -4.40 -8.11
C ILE A 57 12.71 -3.14 -8.94
N ASP A 58 13.58 -3.24 -9.95
CA ASP A 58 13.94 -2.16 -10.85
C ASP A 58 12.79 -1.92 -11.85
N PRO A 59 12.14 -0.74 -11.81
CA PRO A 59 11.03 -0.44 -12.69
C PRO A 59 11.51 -0.27 -14.13
N THR A 60 10.79 -0.89 -15.05
CA THR A 60 10.94 -0.73 -16.49
C THR A 60 9.62 -0.29 -17.09
N LEU A 61 9.64 0.30 -18.28
CA LEU A 61 8.39 0.69 -18.97
C LEU A 61 7.44 -0.50 -19.13
N ALA A 62 7.96 -1.67 -19.48
CA ALA A 62 7.16 -2.86 -19.68
C ALA A 62 6.52 -3.36 -18.37
N THR A 63 7.25 -3.30 -17.25
CA THR A 63 6.73 -3.74 -15.94
C THR A 63 5.72 -2.74 -15.36
N LEU A 64 5.93 -1.43 -15.55
CA LEU A 64 4.95 -0.41 -15.18
C LEU A 64 3.63 -0.57 -15.93
N VAL A 65 3.66 -0.88 -17.23
CA VAL A 65 2.46 -1.19 -18.02
C VAL A 65 1.76 -2.45 -17.52
N LYS A 66 2.52 -3.47 -17.08
CA LYS A 66 1.91 -4.67 -16.46
C LYS A 66 1.23 -4.32 -15.14
N MET A 67 1.88 -3.53 -14.28
CA MET A 67 1.30 -3.04 -13.03
C MET A 67 0.03 -2.24 -13.28
N GLU A 68 0.03 -1.33 -14.26
CA GLU A 68 -1.15 -0.56 -14.65
C GLU A 68 -2.34 -1.47 -14.98
N ASN A 69 -2.14 -2.49 -15.82
CA ASN A 69 -3.21 -3.41 -16.20
C ASN A 69 -3.63 -4.36 -15.06
N ALA A 70 -2.69 -4.74 -14.19
CA ALA A 70 -2.94 -5.71 -13.12
C ALA A 70 -3.61 -5.09 -11.89
N VAL A 71 -3.26 -3.84 -11.56
CA VAL A 71 -3.63 -3.14 -10.33
C VAL A 71 -4.45 -1.89 -10.66
N LEU A 72 -3.87 -0.91 -11.38
CA LEU A 72 -4.51 0.40 -11.54
C LEU A 72 -5.84 0.33 -12.29
N LYS A 73 -5.93 -0.42 -13.39
CA LYS A 73 -7.19 -0.56 -14.16
C LYS A 73 -8.31 -1.31 -13.44
N LYS A 74 -7.98 -2.10 -12.42
CA LYS A 74 -8.97 -2.88 -11.67
C LYS A 74 -9.48 -2.12 -10.45
N ASP A 75 -8.56 -1.50 -9.72
CA ASP A 75 -8.84 -0.93 -8.41
C ASP A 75 -9.01 0.60 -8.44
N TYR A 76 -8.56 1.28 -9.51
CA TYR A 76 -8.60 2.73 -9.65
C TYR A 76 -9.40 3.16 -10.88
N LYS A 77 -10.05 4.33 -10.78
CA LYS A 77 -10.75 4.94 -11.91
C LYS A 77 -9.75 5.76 -12.71
N LEU A 78 -9.71 5.54 -14.02
CA LEU A 78 -9.00 6.44 -14.93
C LEU A 78 -9.65 7.83 -14.81
N HIS A 79 -8.85 8.83 -14.45
CA HIS A 79 -9.25 10.23 -14.42
C HIS A 79 -9.25 10.77 -15.85
N ASP A 80 -10.16 10.24 -16.66
CA ASP A 80 -10.38 10.73 -18.01
C ASP A 80 -11.15 12.05 -17.90
N SER A 81 -10.49 13.16 -18.17
CA SER A 81 -11.17 14.46 -18.33
C SER A 81 -11.86 14.50 -19.68
N THR A 82 -12.83 13.62 -19.90
CA THR A 82 -13.78 13.71 -21.01
C THR A 82 -15.15 13.24 -20.52
N MET A 83 -16.11 14.18 -20.48
CA MET A 83 -17.51 13.92 -20.16
C MET A 83 -18.15 12.91 -21.14
N GLU A 84 -19.00 12.04 -20.57
CA GLU A 84 -20.16 11.35 -21.20
C GLU A 84 -19.83 10.17 -22.16
N ASN A 85 -20.44 8.97 -22.12
CA ASN A 85 -21.58 8.39 -21.40
C ASN A 85 -21.63 6.88 -21.75
N ASN A 86 -21.68 5.96 -20.79
CA ASN A 86 -22.73 4.92 -20.73
C ASN A 86 -22.68 4.12 -19.43
N ALA A 87 -23.85 4.05 -18.80
CA ALA A 87 -24.14 3.29 -17.62
C ALA A 87 -24.40 1.82 -17.98
N ASN A 88 -23.59 0.91 -17.43
CA ASN A 88 -23.93 -0.51 -17.36
C ASN A 88 -23.68 -0.99 -15.93
N LYS A 89 -24.65 -0.64 -15.11
CA LYS A 89 -24.93 -1.16 -13.77
C LYS A 89 -25.11 -2.68 -13.82
N ASN A 90 -24.27 -3.44 -13.13
CA ASN A 90 -24.66 -4.74 -12.58
C ASN A 90 -24.51 -4.69 -11.06
N GLN A 91 -25.67 -4.54 -10.41
CA GLN A 91 -25.88 -4.79 -9.00
C GLN A 91 -25.79 -6.29 -8.73
N SER A 92 -25.24 -6.67 -7.58
CA SER A 92 -25.83 -7.73 -6.76
C SER A 92 -25.78 -7.31 -5.30
N THR A 93 -26.94 -6.85 -4.82
CA THR A 93 -27.48 -7.04 -3.47
C THR A 93 -27.42 -8.54 -3.09
N MET A 94 -27.49 -9.04 -1.87
CA MET A 94 -27.74 -8.63 -0.48
C MET A 94 -26.99 -9.74 0.33
N ASP A 95 -26.51 -9.54 1.56
CA ASP A 95 -27.35 -9.88 2.71
C ASP A 95 -26.78 -9.36 4.02
N LYS A 96 -27.74 -9.06 4.88
CA LYS A 96 -27.64 -8.49 6.20
C LYS A 96 -27.19 -9.56 7.18
N GLN A 97 -26.31 -9.22 8.11
CA GLN A 97 -26.41 -9.77 9.46
C GLN A 97 -25.85 -8.73 10.43
N GLY A 98 -26.75 -8.00 11.08
CA GLY A 98 -26.41 -7.34 12.33
C GLY A 98 -26.05 -8.41 13.36
N PHE A 99 -25.04 -8.16 14.17
CA PHE A 99 -24.89 -8.88 15.41
C PHE A 99 -24.79 -7.90 16.56
N SER A 100 -25.80 -8.03 17.42
CA SER A 100 -26.01 -7.39 18.69
C SER A 100 -24.81 -7.51 19.62
N ALA A 101 -24.77 -6.57 20.55
CA ALA A 101 -23.87 -6.53 21.68
C ALA A 101 -23.76 -7.85 22.47
N ASN A 102 -22.60 -7.98 23.12
CA ASN A 102 -22.29 -8.74 24.33
C ASN A 102 -21.85 -10.21 24.16
N ARG A 103 -20.53 -10.44 24.23
CA ARG A 103 -19.93 -11.40 25.16
C ARG A 103 -18.39 -11.29 25.20
N ASN A 104 -17.92 -10.95 26.39
CA ASN A 104 -16.69 -11.33 27.08
C ASN A 104 -15.68 -12.14 26.25
N THR A 105 -14.49 -11.59 26.05
CA THR A 105 -13.27 -12.38 25.94
C THR A 105 -12.21 -11.67 26.76
N GLU A 106 -11.74 -12.40 27.76
CA GLU A 106 -10.69 -12.01 28.68
C GLU A 106 -9.46 -11.63 27.86
N ASN A 107 -9.10 -10.35 27.94
CA ASN A 107 -7.82 -9.89 27.42
C ASN A 107 -6.77 -10.39 28.43
N ASP A 108 -6.28 -11.60 28.23
CA ASP A 108 -5.06 -12.06 28.89
C ASP A 108 -3.93 -11.15 28.43
N ASP A 109 -3.56 -10.24 29.33
CA ASP A 109 -2.50 -9.26 29.19
C ASP A 109 -1.15 -9.99 29.07
N MET A 110 -0.77 -10.36 27.84
CA MET A 110 0.49 -11.03 27.52
C MET A 110 1.74 -10.21 27.92
N LEU A 111 1.60 -8.91 28.24
CA LEU A 111 2.71 -8.11 28.76
C LEU A 111 3.05 -8.42 30.23
N SER A 112 2.15 -9.04 30.99
CA SER A 112 2.36 -9.36 32.41
C SER A 112 3.47 -10.40 32.66
N MET A 113 3.80 -11.24 31.66
CA MET A 113 4.84 -12.28 31.78
C MET A 113 6.27 -11.72 31.76
N TYR A 114 6.47 -10.51 31.22
CA TYR A 114 7.77 -9.84 31.15
C TYR A 114 8.00 -8.85 32.30
N GLY A 115 7.07 -8.76 33.25
CA GLY A 115 7.21 -7.95 34.46
C GLY A 115 8.19 -8.57 35.46
N CYS A 116 9.42 -8.07 35.50
CA CYS A 116 10.40 -8.43 36.51
C CYS A 116 9.92 -7.93 37.89
N ALA A 117 9.24 -8.77 38.67
CA ALA A 117 8.86 -8.44 40.04
C ALA A 117 10.08 -8.52 40.96
N GLU A 118 10.54 -7.37 41.43
CA GLU A 118 11.61 -7.23 42.41
C GLU A 118 11.18 -7.90 43.74
N THR A 119 11.75 -9.07 44.05
CA THR A 119 11.43 -9.77 45.29
C THR A 119 12.06 -9.04 46.48
N ARG A 120 11.25 -8.35 47.29
CA ARG A 120 11.70 -7.80 48.57
C ARG A 120 11.81 -8.94 49.61
N PRO A 121 12.94 -9.10 50.32
CA PRO A 121 13.09 -10.20 51.27
C PRO A 121 12.24 -9.97 52.54
N PRO A 122 11.67 -11.03 53.13
CA PRO A 122 10.89 -10.90 54.36
C PRO A 122 11.78 -10.63 55.57
N LYS A 123 11.38 -9.66 56.39
CA LYS A 123 11.96 -9.44 57.72
C LYS A 123 11.56 -10.61 58.63
N VAL A 124 12.55 -11.40 59.04
CA VAL A 124 12.42 -12.34 60.16
C VAL A 124 12.40 -11.56 61.47
N SER A 125 11.33 -11.73 62.24
CA SER A 125 11.22 -11.26 63.62
C SER A 125 11.57 -12.44 64.55
N PHE A 126 12.50 -12.20 65.48
CA PHE A 126 12.91 -13.15 66.52
C PHE A 126 11.94 -13.15 67.70
#